data_AF-A0A7I9VY59-F1
#
_entry.id   AF-A0A7I9VY59-F1
#
_cell.length_a   1.000
_cell.length_b   1.000
_cell.length_c   1.000
_cell.angle_alpha   90.00
_cell.angle_beta   90.00
_cell.angle_gamma   90.00
#
_symmetry.space_group_name_H-M   'P 1'
#
loop_
_entity.id
_entity.type
_entity.pdbx_description
1 polymer ?
#
loop_
_entity_poly.entity_id
_entity_poly.type
_entity_poly.pdbx_seq_one_letter_code
_entity_poly.pdbx_strand_id
1 'polypeptide(L)' 'MARARDYDIVIGTLPTGPLNAITDVEGVRVGHTTLISGSGPRVPGEGPVRTGVTVVIPRSEP' A
#
# COMPACT_ATOMS: atom_id res chain seq x y z
N MET A 1 -9.89 -2.13 5.46
CA MET A 1 -9.10 -1.53 6.55
C MET A 1 -9.64 -0.15 6.81
N ALA A 2 -9.83 0.19 8.09
CA ALA A 2 -10.18 1.55 8.47
C ALA A 2 -9.02 2.51 8.18
N ARG A 3 -9.34 3.73 7.77
CA ARG A 3 -8.42 4.85 7.56
C ARG A 3 -8.49 5.79 8.76
N ALA A 4 -7.53 6.71 8.89
CA ALA A 4 -7.49 7.67 10.01
C ALA A 4 -8.81 8.45 10.18
N ARG A 5 -9.42 8.87 9.07
CA ARG A 5 -10.68 9.62 9.06
C ARG A 5 -11.91 8.80 9.51
N ASP A 6 -11.86 7.47 9.45
CA ASP A 6 -12.93 6.61 9.98
C ASP A 6 -12.95 6.61 11.52
N TYR A 7 -11.91 7.18 12.15
CA TYR A 7 -11.78 7.41 13.58
C TYR A 7 -11.70 8.90 13.93
N ASP A 8 -12.22 9.77 13.08
CA ASP A 8 -12.25 11.24 13.26
C ASP A 8 -10.85 11.91 13.38
N ILE A 9 -9.78 11.21 13.01
CA ILE A 9 -8.42 11.78 12.98
C ILE A 9 -8.22 12.52 11.65
N VAL A 10 -8.21 13.86 11.71
CA VAL A 10 -8.00 14.74 10.56
C VAL A 10 -6.63 15.40 10.65
N ILE A 11 -5.80 15.21 9.61
CA ILE A 11 -4.46 15.80 9.49
C ILE A 11 -4.46 16.79 8.33
N GLY A 12 -3.95 18.01 8.57
CA GLY A 12 -3.89 19.09 7.59
C GLY A 12 -5.21 19.85 7.42
N THR A 13 -5.19 20.90 6.59
CA THR A 13 -6.34 21.81 6.37
C THR A 13 -7.00 21.66 4.99
N LEU A 14 -6.38 20.93 4.06
CA LEU A 14 -6.91 20.72 2.71
C LEU A 14 -7.84 19.48 2.66
N PRO A 15 -8.85 19.49 1.77
CA PRO A 15 -9.66 18.30 1.51
C PRO A 15 -8.83 17.22 0.80
N THR A 16 -9.25 15.96 0.93
CA THR A 16 -8.64 14.83 0.20
C THR A 16 -9.26 14.70 -1.18
N GLY A 17 -8.55 14.01 -2.09
CA GLY A 17 -9.16 13.48 -3.30
C GLY A 17 -10.23 12.43 -2.99
N PRO A 18 -11.01 12.00 -4.01
CA PRO A 18 -12.13 11.08 -3.84
C PRO A 18 -11.72 9.70 -3.32
N LEU A 19 -10.55 9.19 -3.74
CA LEU A 19 -10.02 7.93 -3.24
C LEU A 19 -9.14 8.11 -2.01
N ASN A 20 -8.77 9.36 -1.68
CA ASN A 20 -7.80 9.73 -0.65
C ASN A 20 -6.56 8.83 -0.72
N ALA A 21 -5.98 8.77 -1.93
CA ALA A 21 -4.88 7.88 -2.31
C ALA A 21 -4.03 8.51 -3.43
N ILE A 22 -2.80 8.02 -3.64
CA ILE A 22 -1.92 8.54 -4.70
C ILE A 22 -2.51 8.40 -6.12
N THR A 23 -3.39 7.43 -6.32
CA THR A 23 -4.11 7.21 -7.58
C THR A 23 -5.21 8.24 -7.86
N ASP A 24 -5.44 9.20 -6.95
CA ASP A 24 -6.23 10.39 -7.24
C ASP A 24 -5.56 11.28 -8.30
N VAL A 25 -4.26 11.11 -8.56
CA VAL A 25 -3.57 11.70 -9.70
C VAL A 25 -3.83 10.84 -10.95
N GLU A 26 -4.46 11.43 -11.96
CA GLU A 26 -4.80 10.75 -13.21
C GLU A 26 -3.57 10.10 -13.86
N GLY A 27 -3.73 8.86 -14.32
CA GLY A 27 -2.67 8.07 -14.95
C GLY A 27 -1.75 7.33 -13.98
N VAL A 28 -1.74 7.67 -12.67
CA VAL A 28 -0.96 6.94 -11.66
C VAL A 28 -1.63 5.59 -11.35
N ARG A 29 -0.86 4.51 -11.36
CA ARG A 29 -1.30 3.16 -11.01
C ARG A 29 -0.41 2.56 -9.93
N VAL A 30 -0.97 1.70 -9.08
CA VAL A 30 -0.24 1.01 -8.00
C VAL A 30 -0.54 -0.48 -8.04
N GLY A 31 0.50 -1.29 -7.96
CA GLY A 31 0.41 -2.75 -7.84
C GLY A 31 1.22 -3.25 -6.64
N HIS A 32 0.80 -4.34 -6.03
CA HIS A 32 1.54 -4.96 -4.93
C HIS A 32 1.50 -6.48 -5.03
N THR A 33 2.59 -7.11 -4.57
CA THR A 33 2.66 -8.55 -4.33
C THR A 33 3.12 -8.75 -2.90
N THR A 34 2.31 -9.43 -2.11
CA THR A 34 2.63 -9.75 -0.72
C THR A 34 2.93 -11.24 -0.60
N LEU A 35 4.11 -11.58 -0.10
CA LEU A 35 4.55 -12.95 0.12
C LEU A 35 4.46 -13.27 1.62
N ILE A 36 3.49 -14.11 1.96
CA ILE A 36 3.26 -14.60 3.32
C ILE A 36 3.23 -16.12 3.27
N SER A 37 4.25 -16.77 3.84
CA SER A 37 4.32 -18.24 3.93
C SER A 37 5.11 -18.70 5.15
N GLY A 38 4.84 -19.94 5.60
CA GLY A 38 5.46 -20.51 6.80
C GLY A 38 4.99 -19.88 8.11
N SER A 39 5.32 -20.53 9.22
CA SER A 39 5.04 -20.11 10.60
C SER A 39 6.08 -20.71 11.55
N GLY A 40 6.14 -20.21 12.80
CA GLY A 40 7.11 -20.69 13.79
C GLY A 40 8.43 -19.90 13.80
N PRO A 41 9.48 -20.44 14.45
CA PRO A 41 10.78 -19.78 14.59
C PRO A 41 11.44 -19.43 13.26
N ARG A 42 12.23 -18.35 13.24
CA ARG A 42 12.96 -17.90 12.05
C ARG A 42 14.14 -18.82 11.73
N VAL A 43 14.17 -19.33 10.50
CA VAL A 43 15.32 -20.01 9.87
C VAL A 43 15.82 -19.14 8.69
N PRO A 44 17.04 -18.57 8.78
CA PRO A 44 17.61 -17.77 7.70
C PRO A 44 17.63 -18.52 6.36
N GLY A 45 17.17 -17.87 5.29
CA GLY A 45 17.08 -18.48 3.95
C GLY A 45 15.80 -19.28 3.68
N GLU A 46 15.00 -19.59 4.70
CA GLU A 46 13.80 -20.44 4.56
C GLU A 46 12.51 -19.74 4.95
N GLY A 47 12.46 -19.10 6.13
CA GLY A 47 11.25 -18.41 6.58
C GLY A 47 11.10 -18.28 8.10
N PRO A 48 9.92 -17.90 8.60
CA PRO A 48 8.72 -17.56 7.83
C PRO A 48 8.93 -16.34 6.91
N VAL A 49 8.35 -16.38 5.72
CA VAL A 49 8.44 -15.29 4.73
C VAL A 49 7.36 -14.26 5.01
N ARG A 50 7.76 -13.02 5.26
CA ARG A 50 6.86 -11.86 5.46
C ARG A 50 7.46 -10.66 4.71
N THR A 51 7.32 -10.67 3.39
CA THR A 51 7.91 -9.66 2.51
C THR A 51 6.99 -9.38 1.33
N GLY A 52 7.42 -8.53 0.40
CA GLY A 52 6.66 -8.24 -0.80
C GLY A 52 7.31 -7.15 -1.63
N VAL A 53 6.59 -6.71 -2.64
CA VAL A 53 6.94 -5.55 -3.47
C VAL A 53 5.72 -4.69 -3.68
N THR A 54 5.93 -3.38 -3.81
CA THR A 54 4.92 -2.43 -4.28
C THR A 54 5.53 -1.64 -5.42
N VAL A 55 4.80 -1.50 -6.52
CA VAL A 55 5.20 -0.77 -7.72
C VAL A 55 4.25 0.39 -7.92
N VAL A 56 4.80 1.58 -8.16
CA VAL A 56 4.06 2.77 -8.56
C VAL A 56 4.41 3.08 -10.00
N ILE A 57 3.42 3.08 -10.89
CA ILE A 57 3.58 3.46 -12.30
C ILE A 57 3.15 4.93 -12.42
N PRO A 58 4.07 5.87 -12.74
CA PRO A 58 3.79 7.30 -12.70
C PRO A 58 2.79 7.80 -13.75
N ARG A 59 2.64 7.06 -14.85
CA ARG A 59 1.72 7.36 -15.96
C ARG A 59 1.26 6.07 -16.61
N SER A 60 0.15 6.10 -17.34
CA SER A 60 -0.16 5.05 -18.30
C SER A 60 0.99 4.90 -19.30
N GLU A 61 1.25 3.67 -19.75
CA GLU A 61 2.15 3.41 -20.89
C GLU A 61 1.72 4.28 -22.10
N PRO A 62 2.64 4.61 -23.03
CA PRO A 62 2.39 5.56 -24.11
C PRO A 62 1.03 5.41 -24.80
#